data_AF-A0AAD5BDM9-F1
#
_entry.id   AF-A0AAD5BDM9-F1
#
_cell.length_a   1.000
_cell.length_b   1.000
_cell.length_c   1.000
_cell.angle_alpha   90.00
_cell.angle_beta   90.00
_cell.angle_gamma   90.00
#
_symmetry.space_group_name_H-M   'P 1'
#
loop_
_entity.id
_entity.type
_entity.pdbx_description
1 polymer ?
#
loop_
_entity_poly.entity_id
_entity_poly.type
_entity_poly.pdbx_seq_one_letter_code
_entity_poly.pdbx_strand_id
1 'polypeptide(L)'
;MKSTGTSLRSTFLLLRRRQSTKVNGVWTNFSERAASLQLNNEHIKETLFGEGNPEEGPASLINQEDRSAYHSPVAIDETFQMAYKILERDAESKYQVVHRLKKSLANTTSDKDALALRNQIDKYLVDAEIENPEVLYNAEFMDPEHLDKSQPVYRHLLKEKWENYDLLVTMQRLEQLHVIPDTLPTLVPKADVKIKFTHNTDEQFSKWVTPGALLPAFAVSKPPTIHVQEFDRVEGNNNLYTVLLVNPDTPDLRTNSFTTTLHYGLKNVVLNNVDNSINISKLLTVGPKITFKEYVPLAPEKNAPAQRACLWVFRQTKELGDLAESSENFDIREFAANHGLTAVGAHVWRQTYDRSVPEIRKMYGLGEGRVYEKARSMDPINL
;
A
#
# COMPACT_ATOMS: atom_id res chain seq x y z
N MET A 1 -13.98 -23.92 75.70
CA MET A 1 -14.97 -23.38 76.67
C MET A 1 -15.05 -21.88 76.51
N LYS A 2 -16.28 -21.40 76.21
CA LYS A 2 -16.80 -20.02 76.31
C LYS A 2 -16.14 -18.93 75.44
N SER A 3 -16.81 -17.90 74.92
CA SER A 3 -18.22 -17.57 74.66
C SER A 3 -18.21 -16.07 74.29
N THR A 4 -18.59 -15.75 73.06
CA THR A 4 -19.49 -14.64 72.65
C THR A 4 -19.29 -13.21 73.14
N GLY A 5 -19.28 -12.26 72.21
CA GLY A 5 -19.49 -10.84 72.46
C GLY A 5 -19.70 -10.04 71.18
N THR A 6 -20.94 -10.00 70.72
CA THR A 6 -21.47 -9.26 69.56
C THR A 6 -21.24 -7.75 69.68
N SER A 7 -20.88 -7.05 68.60
CA SER A 7 -21.30 -5.65 68.41
C SER A 7 -21.32 -5.25 66.93
N LEU A 8 -22.55 -5.09 66.44
CA LEU A 8 -22.90 -4.46 65.18
C LEU A 8 -22.67 -2.94 65.28
N ARG A 9 -21.82 -2.38 64.42
CA ARG A 9 -21.91 -0.99 63.94
C ARG A 9 -21.54 -1.00 62.45
N SER A 10 -22.55 -1.01 61.58
CA SER A 10 -23.04 0.22 60.94
C SER A 10 -21.96 0.92 60.11
N THR A 11 -21.76 0.45 58.87
CA THR A 11 -21.31 1.32 57.78
C THR A 11 -22.10 0.95 56.53
N PHE A 12 -23.31 1.49 56.45
CA PHE A 12 -24.00 1.68 55.18
C PHE A 12 -23.28 2.78 54.39
N LEU A 13 -23.39 2.70 53.06
CA LEU A 13 -23.09 3.73 52.04
C LEU A 13 -21.67 3.72 51.45
N LEU A 14 -21.49 2.94 50.37
CA LEU A 14 -21.43 3.48 49.00
C LEU A 14 -21.18 2.32 48.02
N LEU A 15 -22.19 1.45 47.85
CA LEU A 15 -22.30 0.69 46.60
C LEU A 15 -22.74 1.68 45.52
N ARG A 16 -21.78 2.42 44.96
CA ARG A 16 -21.99 3.12 43.70
C ARG A 16 -22.09 2.01 42.66
N ARG A 17 -23.33 1.62 42.37
CA ARG A 17 -23.69 0.71 41.27
C ARG A 17 -23.24 1.38 39.96
N ARG A 18 -21.96 1.27 39.62
CA ARG A 18 -21.44 1.61 38.31
C ARG A 18 -21.99 0.55 37.38
N GLN A 19 -23.05 0.92 36.67
CA GLN A 19 -23.58 0.09 35.60
C GLN A 19 -22.44 -0.14 34.62
N SER A 20 -22.06 -1.40 34.41
CA SER A 20 -21.45 -1.83 33.16
C SER A 20 -22.45 -1.46 32.05
N THR A 21 -22.33 -0.26 31.52
CA THR A 21 -23.07 0.14 30.34
C THR A 21 -22.34 -0.49 29.17
N LYS A 22 -22.72 -1.74 28.84
CA LYS A 22 -22.63 -2.19 27.44
C LYS A 22 -23.53 -1.25 26.65
N VAL A 23 -22.98 -0.13 26.21
CA VAL A 23 -23.66 0.86 25.39
C VAL A 23 -23.84 0.20 24.03
N ASN A 24 -25.08 -0.13 23.68
CA ASN A 24 -25.46 -0.57 22.33
C ASN A 24 -25.41 0.65 21.38
N GLY A 25 -24.21 1.16 21.12
CA GLY A 25 -23.97 2.28 20.23
C GLY A 25 -23.61 1.85 18.81
N VAL A 26 -23.56 2.80 17.88
CA VAL A 26 -23.35 2.50 16.45
C VAL A 26 -22.02 1.80 16.19
N TRP A 27 -20.98 2.10 16.96
CA TRP A 27 -19.67 1.48 16.82
C TRP A 27 -19.60 0.05 17.39
N THR A 28 -20.54 -0.32 18.26
CA THR A 28 -20.69 -1.69 18.78
C THR A 28 -21.64 -2.56 17.94
N ASN A 29 -22.42 -1.96 17.04
CA ASN A 29 -23.38 -2.67 16.21
C ASN A 29 -22.77 -3.05 14.85
N PHE A 30 -22.61 -4.36 14.61
CA PHE A 30 -22.07 -4.92 13.38
C PHE A 30 -23.14 -5.59 12.48
N SER A 31 -24.42 -5.30 12.71
CA SER A 31 -25.51 -5.82 11.86
C SER A 31 -25.42 -5.29 10.43
N GLU A 32 -24.99 -4.02 10.29
CA GLU A 32 -24.80 -3.36 8.98
C GLU A 32 -23.36 -2.91 8.72
N ARG A 33 -22.52 -2.85 9.76
CA ARG A 33 -21.11 -2.45 9.68
C ARG A 33 -20.22 -3.66 9.45
N ALA A 34 -19.13 -3.46 8.73
CA ALA A 34 -18.18 -4.54 8.45
C ALA A 34 -17.46 -4.98 9.73
N ALA A 35 -17.31 -6.30 9.89
CA ALA A 35 -16.57 -6.88 11.02
C ALA A 35 -15.09 -6.44 11.05
N SER A 36 -14.53 -6.02 9.91
CA SER A 36 -13.17 -5.51 9.80
C SER A 36 -12.94 -4.18 10.52
N LEU A 37 -13.99 -3.45 10.90
CA LEU A 37 -13.89 -2.24 11.73
C LEU A 37 -13.72 -2.57 13.21
N GLN A 38 -13.96 -3.83 13.59
CA GLN A 38 -13.74 -4.30 14.95
C GLN A 38 -12.27 -4.62 15.19
N LEU A 39 -11.82 -4.45 16.43
CA LEU A 39 -10.53 -4.94 16.87
C LEU A 39 -10.62 -6.45 17.14
N ASN A 40 -9.74 -7.22 16.49
CA ASN A 40 -9.74 -8.70 16.57
C ASN A 40 -9.03 -9.25 17.82
N ASN A 41 -8.08 -8.50 18.39
CA ASN A 41 -7.35 -8.92 19.60
C ASN A 41 -8.17 -8.62 20.87
N GLU A 42 -8.77 -9.66 21.44
CA GLU A 42 -9.65 -9.55 22.62
C GLU A 42 -8.96 -8.87 23.82
N HIS A 43 -7.69 -9.17 24.10
CA HIS A 43 -6.97 -8.57 25.24
C HIS A 43 -6.76 -7.06 25.08
N ILE A 44 -6.46 -6.60 23.87
CA ILE A 44 -6.34 -5.17 23.57
C ILE A 44 -7.72 -4.51 23.66
N LYS A 45 -8.76 -5.18 23.16
CA LYS A 45 -10.14 -4.69 23.23
C LYS A 45 -10.62 -4.55 24.68
N GLU A 46 -10.31 -5.52 25.53
CA GLU A 46 -10.55 -5.49 26.97
C GLU A 46 -9.77 -4.37 27.65
N THR A 47 -8.53 -4.12 27.23
CA THR A 47 -7.76 -2.98 27.75
C THR A 47 -8.38 -1.64 27.38
N LEU A 48 -8.98 -1.54 26.18
CA LEU A 48 -9.57 -0.30 25.65
C LEU A 48 -10.95 0.01 26.27
N PHE A 49 -11.79 -1.00 26.47
CA PHE A 49 -13.18 -0.83 26.89
C PHE A 49 -13.51 -1.43 28.27
N GLY A 50 -12.60 -2.20 28.85
CA GLY A 50 -12.79 -2.83 30.15
C GLY A 50 -12.53 -1.88 31.32
N GLU A 51 -12.87 -2.34 32.51
CA GLU A 51 -12.42 -1.73 33.76
C GLU A 51 -10.97 -2.18 33.96
N GLY A 52 -10.02 -1.46 33.36
CA GLY A 52 -8.61 -1.81 33.40
C GLY A 52 -8.15 -1.99 34.86
N ASN A 53 -7.50 -3.12 35.16
CA ASN A 53 -6.80 -3.29 36.43
C ASN A 53 -5.48 -2.51 36.33
N PRO A 54 -5.30 -1.39 37.05
CA PRO A 54 -4.08 -0.59 36.95
C PRO A 54 -2.83 -1.38 37.34
N GLU A 55 -2.99 -2.46 38.13
CA GLU A 55 -1.88 -3.33 38.55
C GLU A 55 -1.44 -4.33 37.47
N GLU A 56 -2.31 -4.63 36.50
CA GLU A 56 -1.96 -5.55 35.42
C GLU A 56 -1.29 -4.86 34.26
N GLY A 57 -1.44 -3.55 34.07
CA GLY A 57 -0.88 -2.77 32.95
C GLY A 57 -1.43 -3.15 31.55
N PRO A 58 -1.03 -2.45 30.48
CA PRO A 58 -1.62 -2.61 29.15
C PRO A 58 -1.17 -3.90 28.44
N ALA A 59 -2.10 -4.55 27.74
CA ALA A 59 -1.83 -5.78 26.98
C ALA A 59 -0.84 -5.62 25.81
N SER A 60 -0.51 -4.38 25.42
CA SER A 60 0.51 -4.10 24.41
C SER A 60 1.94 -4.32 24.92
N LEU A 61 2.17 -4.30 26.24
CA LEU A 61 3.47 -4.57 26.83
C LEU A 61 3.64 -6.07 27.04
N ILE A 62 4.56 -6.66 26.29
CA ILE A 62 4.83 -8.10 26.30
C ILE A 62 5.56 -8.51 27.59
N ASN A 63 6.48 -7.68 28.08
CA ASN A 63 7.27 -7.96 29.27
C ASN A 63 6.47 -7.63 30.54
N GLN A 64 6.37 -8.61 31.43
CA GLN A 64 5.61 -8.49 32.68
C GLN A 64 6.20 -7.46 33.65
N GLU A 65 7.53 -7.32 33.69
CA GLU A 65 8.19 -6.35 34.55
C GLU A 65 7.85 -4.91 34.12
N ASP A 66 7.97 -4.63 32.82
CA ASP A 66 7.61 -3.33 32.24
C ASP A 66 6.11 -3.05 32.41
N ARG A 67 5.28 -4.08 32.27
CA ARG A 67 3.83 -3.98 32.41
C ARG A 67 3.40 -3.63 33.84
N SER A 68 4.07 -4.20 34.85
CA SER A 68 3.81 -3.89 36.27
C SER A 68 4.38 -2.53 36.69
N ALA A 69 5.45 -2.09 36.04
CA ALA A 69 6.05 -0.77 36.27
C ALA A 69 5.29 0.38 35.58
N TYR A 70 4.49 0.07 34.56
CA TYR A 70 3.74 1.05 33.79
C TYR A 70 2.52 1.56 34.56
N HIS A 71 2.35 2.89 34.58
CA HIS A 71 1.22 3.55 35.23
C HIS A 71 0.50 4.45 34.22
N SER A 72 -0.77 4.15 33.96
CA SER A 72 -1.61 4.97 33.09
C SER A 72 -1.89 6.36 33.70
N PRO A 73 -2.09 7.40 32.86
CA PRO A 73 -2.52 8.71 33.34
C PRO A 73 -3.80 8.63 34.17
N VAL A 74 -3.86 9.44 35.23
CA VAL A 74 -5.02 9.47 36.14
C VAL A 74 -6.29 9.89 35.38
N ALA A 75 -7.41 9.20 35.68
CA ALA A 75 -8.73 9.47 35.11
C ALA A 75 -8.84 9.28 33.58
N ILE A 76 -7.90 8.56 32.96
CA ILE A 76 -7.94 8.27 31.52
C ILE A 76 -9.20 7.50 31.13
N ASP A 77 -9.64 6.52 31.93
CA ASP A 77 -10.80 5.68 31.61
C ASP A 77 -12.11 6.47 31.56
N GLU A 78 -12.37 7.30 32.59
CA GLU A 78 -13.59 8.12 32.63
C GLU A 78 -13.60 9.16 31.51
N THR A 79 -12.43 9.74 31.23
CA THR A 79 -12.27 10.71 30.13
C THR A 79 -12.49 10.06 28.77
N PHE A 80 -11.88 8.90 28.55
CA PHE A 80 -12.03 8.11 27.32
C PHE A 80 -13.48 7.69 27.09
N GLN A 81 -14.17 7.17 28.11
CA GLN A 81 -15.58 6.79 28.00
C GLN A 81 -16.49 7.96 27.64
N MET A 82 -16.21 9.16 28.17
CA MET A 82 -16.97 10.37 27.82
C MET A 82 -16.69 10.81 26.39
N ALA A 83 -15.41 10.83 25.97
CA ALA A 83 -15.01 11.16 24.61
C ALA A 83 -15.64 10.19 23.59
N TYR A 84 -15.54 8.88 23.85
CA TYR A 84 -16.14 7.84 23.03
C TYR A 84 -17.64 8.07 22.82
N LYS A 85 -18.41 8.37 23.88
CA LYS A 85 -19.85 8.66 23.79
C LYS A 85 -20.18 9.90 22.95
N ILE A 86 -19.32 10.92 22.99
CA ILE A 86 -19.51 12.14 22.20
C ILE A 86 -19.28 11.84 20.72
N LEU A 87 -18.17 11.17 20.40
CA LEU A 87 -17.80 10.85 19.03
C LEU A 87 -18.76 9.81 18.41
N GLU A 88 -19.18 8.81 19.18
CA GLU A 88 -20.16 7.81 18.73
C GLU A 88 -21.51 8.44 18.37
N ARG A 89 -21.93 9.49 19.09
CA ARG A 89 -23.16 10.24 18.77
C ARG A 89 -23.04 11.03 17.48
N ASP A 90 -21.87 11.63 17.21
CA ASP A 90 -21.63 12.29 15.93
C ASP A 90 -21.63 11.26 14.78
N ALA A 91 -20.94 10.13 14.97
CA ALA A 91 -20.93 9.02 14.02
C ALA A 91 -22.35 8.51 13.71
N GLU A 92 -23.21 8.36 14.71
CA GLU A 92 -24.62 7.98 14.52
C GLU A 92 -25.35 8.97 13.60
N SER A 93 -25.11 10.27 13.78
CA SER A 93 -25.69 11.32 12.93
C SER A 93 -25.19 11.23 11.47
N LYS A 94 -23.91 10.88 11.26
CA LYS A 94 -23.35 10.64 9.92
C LYS A 94 -23.96 9.39 9.28
N TYR A 95 -24.12 8.30 10.04
CA TYR A 95 -24.77 7.09 9.56
C TYR A 95 -26.21 7.33 9.12
N GLN A 96 -26.98 8.17 9.83
CA GLN A 96 -28.33 8.57 9.39
C GLN A 96 -28.32 9.26 8.01
N VAL A 97 -27.30 10.07 7.71
CA VAL A 97 -27.10 10.65 6.37
C VAL A 97 -26.80 9.55 5.35
N VAL A 98 -25.90 8.62 5.68
CA VAL A 98 -25.57 7.47 4.82
C VAL A 98 -26.81 6.64 4.48
N HIS A 99 -27.68 6.32 5.44
CA HIS A 99 -28.91 5.58 5.17
C HIS A 99 -29.86 6.34 4.22
N ARG A 100 -29.95 7.67 4.34
CA ARG A 100 -30.73 8.50 3.41
C ARG A 100 -30.12 8.46 2.00
N LEU A 101 -28.81 8.62 1.89
CA LEU A 101 -28.11 8.57 0.60
C LEU A 101 -28.21 7.19 -0.06
N LYS A 102 -28.10 6.09 0.70
CA LYS A 102 -28.30 4.73 0.21
C LYS A 102 -29.71 4.52 -0.36
N LYS A 103 -30.75 5.06 0.30
CA LYS A 103 -32.12 5.04 -0.22
C LYS A 103 -32.25 5.82 -1.53
N SER A 104 -31.62 7.00 -1.63
CA SER A 104 -31.58 7.78 -2.88
C SER A 104 -30.83 7.07 -3.99
N LEU A 105 -29.73 6.40 -3.68
CA LEU A 105 -28.94 5.63 -4.63
C LEU A 105 -29.75 4.47 -5.23
N ALA A 106 -30.55 3.77 -4.41
CA ALA A 106 -31.41 2.67 -4.88
C ALA A 106 -32.48 3.14 -5.88
N ASN A 107 -32.91 4.39 -5.80
CA ASN A 107 -33.93 4.98 -6.69
C ASN A 107 -33.33 5.70 -7.91
N THR A 108 -32.00 5.76 -8.03
CA THR A 108 -31.31 6.50 -9.10
C THR A 108 -31.06 5.62 -10.31
N THR A 109 -31.44 6.09 -11.51
CA THR A 109 -31.25 5.37 -12.79
C THR A 109 -30.06 5.88 -13.61
N SER A 110 -29.54 7.06 -13.29
CA SER A 110 -28.41 7.71 -13.99
C SER A 110 -27.07 7.25 -13.39
N ASP A 111 -26.17 6.73 -14.22
CA ASP A 111 -24.85 6.24 -13.78
C ASP A 111 -23.97 7.35 -13.18
N LYS A 112 -24.04 8.57 -13.74
CA LYS A 112 -23.27 9.71 -13.25
C LYS A 112 -23.73 10.15 -11.86
N ASP A 113 -25.03 10.19 -11.64
CA ASP A 113 -25.61 10.58 -10.34
C ASP A 113 -25.40 9.47 -9.31
N ALA A 114 -25.48 8.20 -9.74
CA ALA A 114 -25.15 7.06 -8.89
C ALA A 114 -23.68 7.09 -8.43
N LEU A 115 -22.74 7.44 -9.32
CA LEU A 115 -21.33 7.60 -8.97
C LEU A 115 -21.12 8.75 -7.97
N ALA A 116 -21.77 9.90 -8.18
CA ALA A 116 -21.69 11.04 -7.26
C ALA A 116 -22.24 10.68 -5.86
N LEU A 117 -23.38 9.99 -5.79
CA LEU A 117 -23.97 9.51 -4.54
C LEU A 117 -23.06 8.49 -3.85
N ARG A 118 -22.42 7.58 -4.59
CA ARG A 118 -21.44 6.63 -4.05
C ARG A 118 -20.25 7.33 -3.41
N ASN A 119 -19.68 8.33 -4.09
CA ASN A 119 -18.57 9.12 -3.54
C ASN A 119 -18.98 9.89 -2.28
N GLN A 120 -20.21 10.42 -2.23
CA GLN A 120 -20.73 11.07 -1.04
C GLN A 120 -20.93 10.09 0.11
N ILE A 121 -21.47 8.89 -0.17
CA ILE A 121 -21.62 7.83 0.82
C ILE A 121 -20.26 7.45 1.41
N ASP A 122 -19.26 7.21 0.56
CA ASP A 122 -17.90 6.88 0.98
C ASP A 122 -17.34 7.99 1.89
N LYS A 123 -17.52 9.27 1.53
CA LYS A 123 -17.09 10.39 2.38
C LYS A 123 -17.75 10.37 3.76
N TYR A 124 -19.07 10.23 3.83
CA TYR A 124 -19.76 10.17 5.13
C TYR A 124 -19.44 8.90 5.93
N LEU A 125 -19.10 7.79 5.27
CA LEU A 125 -18.62 6.59 5.94
C LEU A 125 -17.22 6.78 6.53
N VAL A 126 -16.33 7.50 5.84
CA VAL A 126 -15.03 7.91 6.40
C VAL A 126 -15.28 8.79 7.62
N ASP A 127 -16.05 9.87 7.49
CA ASP A 127 -16.32 10.82 8.58
C ASP A 127 -16.93 10.15 9.81
N ALA A 128 -17.72 9.08 9.63
CA ALA A 128 -18.35 8.34 10.73
C ALA A 128 -17.38 7.41 11.49
N GLU A 129 -16.30 6.98 10.86
CA GLU A 129 -15.41 5.93 11.38
C GLU A 129 -13.98 6.41 11.62
N ILE A 130 -13.58 7.57 11.11
CA ILE A 130 -12.20 8.09 11.24
C ILE A 130 -11.81 8.31 12.70
N GLU A 131 -12.76 8.67 13.56
CA GLU A 131 -12.56 8.88 14.99
C GLU A 131 -12.81 7.61 15.84
N ASN A 132 -13.10 6.47 15.21
CA ASN A 132 -13.34 5.22 15.93
C ASN A 132 -12.00 4.65 16.45
N PRO A 133 -11.83 4.49 17.78
CA PRO A 133 -10.58 4.00 18.34
C PRO A 133 -10.16 2.60 17.87
N GLU A 134 -11.12 1.70 17.60
CA GLU A 134 -10.79 0.35 17.08
C GLU A 134 -10.20 0.43 15.67
N VAL A 135 -10.76 1.30 14.81
CA VAL A 135 -10.31 1.54 13.44
C VAL A 135 -8.94 2.21 13.43
N LEU A 136 -8.75 3.24 14.25
CA LEU A 136 -7.46 3.93 14.39
C LEU A 136 -6.36 2.98 14.88
N TYR A 137 -6.66 2.15 15.88
CA TYR A 137 -5.71 1.14 16.36
C TYR A 137 -5.33 0.15 15.25
N ASN A 138 -6.33 -0.38 14.52
CA ASN A 138 -6.08 -1.29 13.41
C ASN A 138 -5.22 -0.63 12.33
N ALA A 139 -5.54 0.60 11.93
CA ALA A 139 -4.82 1.32 10.88
C ALA A 139 -3.35 1.62 11.25
N GLU A 140 -3.06 1.86 12.53
CA GLU A 140 -1.71 2.24 12.96
C GLU A 140 -0.82 1.04 13.28
N PHE A 141 -1.36 0.02 13.94
CA PHE A 141 -0.56 -1.09 14.48
C PHE A 141 -0.68 -2.40 13.70
N MET A 142 -1.70 -2.58 12.87
CA MET A 142 -1.82 -3.77 12.02
C MET A 142 -0.97 -3.62 10.77
N ASP A 143 -0.49 -4.74 10.23
CA ASP A 143 0.13 -4.76 8.92
C ASP A 143 -0.88 -4.27 7.84
N PRO A 144 -0.53 -3.24 7.05
CA PRO A 144 -1.39 -2.74 5.97
C PRO A 144 -1.88 -3.80 5.00
N GLU A 145 -1.17 -4.91 4.83
CA GLU A 145 -1.60 -6.03 3.97
C GLU A 145 -2.88 -6.71 4.49
N HIS A 146 -3.09 -6.73 5.80
CA HIS A 146 -4.23 -7.39 6.46
C HIS A 146 -5.45 -6.47 6.66
N LEU A 147 -5.31 -5.16 6.41
CA LEU A 147 -6.42 -4.22 6.51
C LEU A 147 -7.42 -4.41 5.36
N ASP A 148 -8.70 -4.37 5.72
CA ASP A 148 -9.80 -4.47 4.76
C ASP A 148 -9.97 -3.17 3.97
N LYS A 149 -9.23 -3.05 2.88
CA LYS A 149 -9.28 -1.91 1.96
C LYS A 149 -10.60 -1.80 1.19
N SER A 150 -11.56 -2.70 1.35
CA SER A 150 -12.92 -2.48 0.86
C SER A 150 -13.64 -1.38 1.66
N GLN A 151 -13.23 -1.12 2.90
CA GLN A 151 -13.76 -0.03 3.72
C GLN A 151 -13.15 1.33 3.32
N PRO A 152 -13.96 2.36 3.07
CA PRO A 152 -13.47 3.70 2.73
C PRO A 152 -12.52 4.30 3.78
N VAL A 153 -12.80 4.08 5.07
CA VAL A 153 -12.01 4.65 6.18
C VAL A 153 -10.57 4.15 6.17
N TYR A 154 -10.34 2.85 5.97
CA TYR A 154 -8.98 2.31 5.90
C TYR A 154 -8.23 2.82 4.68
N ARG A 155 -8.89 2.95 3.52
CA ARG A 155 -8.27 3.57 2.33
C ARG A 155 -7.87 5.01 2.59
N HIS A 156 -8.72 5.77 3.28
CA HIS A 156 -8.45 7.15 3.63
C HIS A 156 -7.24 7.29 4.57
N LEU A 157 -7.22 6.52 5.67
CA LEU A 157 -6.10 6.54 6.63
C LEU A 157 -4.78 6.08 5.98
N LEU A 158 -4.82 5.05 5.13
CA LEU A 158 -3.64 4.61 4.37
C LEU A 158 -3.18 5.68 3.37
N LYS A 159 -4.11 6.42 2.76
CA LYS A 159 -3.78 7.54 1.87
C LYS A 159 -3.06 8.65 2.62
N GLU A 160 -3.57 9.06 3.78
CA GLU A 160 -2.91 10.07 4.60
C GLU A 160 -1.50 9.64 5.03
N LYS A 161 -1.34 8.39 5.49
CA LYS A 161 -0.03 7.83 5.86
C LYS A 161 0.94 7.82 4.69
N TRP A 162 0.46 7.48 3.50
CA TRP A 162 1.25 7.51 2.27
C TRP A 162 1.64 8.94 1.87
N GLU A 163 0.70 9.87 1.86
CA GLU A 163 0.93 11.28 1.51
C GLU A 163 1.93 11.95 2.47
N ASN A 164 1.91 11.57 3.75
CA ASN A 164 2.80 12.12 4.77
C ASN A 164 4.27 11.69 4.62
N TYR A 165 4.57 10.55 3.98
CA TYR A 165 5.95 10.04 3.93
C TYR A 165 6.29 9.31 2.63
N ASP A 166 5.68 8.16 2.37
CA ASP A 166 6.06 7.26 1.26
C ASP A 166 5.95 7.94 -0.12
N LEU A 167 4.92 8.77 -0.31
CA LEU A 167 4.74 9.59 -1.50
C LEU A 167 5.91 10.57 -1.68
N LEU A 168 6.30 11.27 -0.63
CA LEU A 168 7.39 12.26 -0.66
C LEU A 168 8.72 11.59 -1.00
N VAL A 169 9.00 10.43 -0.40
CA VAL A 169 10.21 9.64 -0.71
C VAL A 169 10.20 9.21 -2.17
N THR A 170 9.07 8.69 -2.66
CA THR A 170 8.95 8.22 -4.05
C THR A 170 9.16 9.38 -5.02
N MET A 171 8.45 10.50 -4.84
CA MET A 171 8.58 11.68 -5.71
C MET A 171 9.99 12.28 -5.67
N GLN A 172 10.60 12.38 -4.49
CA GLN A 172 11.99 12.83 -4.36
C GLN A 172 12.93 11.95 -5.19
N ARG A 173 12.75 10.62 -5.17
CA ARG A 173 13.62 9.69 -5.90
C ARG A 173 13.38 9.72 -7.40
N LEU A 174 12.12 9.87 -7.85
CA LEU A 174 11.81 10.02 -9.28
C LEU A 174 12.46 11.29 -9.85
N GLU A 175 12.44 12.39 -9.10
CA GLU A 175 13.05 13.66 -9.50
C GLU A 175 14.59 13.61 -9.45
N GLN A 176 15.17 13.21 -8.31
CA GLN A 176 16.64 13.18 -8.14
C GLN A 176 17.33 12.24 -9.13
N LEU A 177 16.70 11.12 -9.44
CA LEU A 177 17.20 10.15 -10.41
C LEU A 177 16.78 10.50 -11.84
N HIS A 178 16.15 11.65 -12.09
CA HIS A 178 15.69 12.10 -13.41
C HIS A 178 14.77 11.10 -14.13
N VAL A 179 14.09 10.21 -13.38
CA VAL A 179 13.08 9.31 -13.97
C VAL A 179 11.99 10.15 -14.63
N ILE A 180 11.62 11.22 -13.93
CA ILE A 180 10.96 12.40 -14.50
C ILE A 180 12.09 13.44 -14.65
N PRO A 181 12.33 14.00 -15.85
CA PRO A 181 11.52 13.88 -17.05
C PRO A 181 11.94 12.74 -18.01
N ASP A 182 13.07 12.05 -17.83
CA ASP A 182 13.68 11.24 -18.90
C ASP A 182 12.77 10.15 -19.48
N THR A 183 11.88 9.56 -18.66
CA THR A 183 10.88 8.59 -19.13
C THR A 183 9.55 9.27 -19.44
N LEU A 184 8.76 9.60 -18.42
CA LEU A 184 7.54 10.38 -18.55
C LEU A 184 7.77 11.83 -18.10
N PRO A 185 7.03 12.79 -18.70
CA PRO A 185 7.22 14.21 -18.40
C PRO A 185 6.75 14.61 -17.00
N THR A 186 5.76 13.91 -16.45
CA THR A 186 5.20 14.19 -15.12
C THR A 186 4.46 12.98 -14.57
N LEU A 187 4.17 12.99 -13.28
CA LEU A 187 3.32 12.03 -12.60
C LEU A 187 2.43 12.80 -11.63
N VAL A 188 1.13 12.49 -11.64
CA VAL A 188 0.20 12.86 -10.57
C VAL A 188 -0.11 11.56 -9.82
N PRO A 189 0.59 11.29 -8.70
CA PRO A 189 0.43 10.04 -7.97
C PRO A 189 -0.99 9.88 -7.45
N LYS A 190 -1.61 8.73 -7.74
CA LYS A 190 -2.94 8.34 -7.25
C LYS A 190 -2.93 7.00 -6.52
N ALA A 191 -1.94 6.15 -6.82
CA ALA A 191 -1.75 4.86 -6.19
C ALA A 191 -0.32 4.74 -5.65
N ASP A 192 -0.20 4.09 -4.49
CA ASP A 192 1.10 3.68 -3.96
C ASP A 192 1.58 2.42 -4.69
N VAL A 193 2.84 2.42 -5.14
CA VAL A 193 3.43 1.31 -5.89
C VAL A 193 4.65 0.80 -5.13
N LYS A 194 4.51 -0.42 -4.60
CA LYS A 194 5.57 -1.12 -3.87
C LYS A 194 5.96 -2.38 -4.61
N ILE A 195 7.25 -2.71 -4.59
CA ILE A 195 7.76 -3.91 -5.24
C ILE A 195 8.56 -4.76 -4.25
N LYS A 196 8.48 -6.08 -4.43
CA LYS A 196 9.21 -7.05 -3.62
C LYS A 196 9.65 -8.22 -4.48
N PHE A 197 10.89 -8.65 -4.32
CA PHE A 197 11.45 -9.79 -5.04
C PHE A 197 11.37 -11.05 -4.17
N THR A 198 10.23 -11.73 -4.24
CA THR A 198 9.87 -12.85 -3.33
C THR A 198 10.71 -14.11 -3.50
N HIS A 199 11.49 -14.21 -4.57
CA HIS A 199 12.41 -15.33 -4.79
C HIS A 199 13.68 -15.24 -3.93
N ASN A 200 13.96 -14.08 -3.33
CA ASN A 200 15.09 -13.91 -2.44
C ASN A 200 14.79 -14.50 -1.06
N THR A 201 15.70 -15.32 -0.55
CA THR A 201 15.62 -15.89 0.80
C THR A 201 16.33 -15.05 1.85
N ASP A 202 17.29 -14.22 1.42
CA ASP A 202 18.07 -13.38 2.33
C ASP A 202 17.22 -12.25 2.90
N GLU A 203 17.30 -12.03 4.21
CA GLU A 203 16.50 -11.01 4.91
C GLU A 203 16.71 -9.59 4.34
N GLN A 204 17.90 -9.32 3.81
CA GLN A 204 18.26 -8.03 3.21
C GLN A 204 17.45 -7.72 1.94
N PHE A 205 17.01 -8.75 1.21
CA PHE A 205 16.33 -8.61 -0.08
C PHE A 205 14.89 -9.18 -0.07
N SER A 206 14.41 -9.62 1.08
CA SER A 206 13.05 -10.17 1.26
C SER A 206 12.00 -9.11 1.62
N LYS A 207 12.42 -7.87 1.94
CA LYS A 207 11.53 -6.76 2.30
C LYS A 207 11.08 -5.98 1.06
N TRP A 208 10.09 -5.10 1.23
CA TRP A 208 9.67 -4.15 0.21
C TRP A 208 10.85 -3.25 -0.19
N VAL A 209 11.08 -3.08 -1.49
CA VAL A 209 12.21 -2.29 -2.01
C VAL A 209 11.95 -0.81 -1.73
N THR A 210 12.97 -0.13 -1.22
CA THR A 210 12.94 1.32 -1.08
C THR A 210 13.18 1.99 -2.43
N PRO A 211 12.39 3.01 -2.83
CA PRO A 211 12.61 3.73 -4.08
C PRO A 211 14.05 4.26 -4.22
N GLY A 212 14.67 3.97 -5.37
CA GLY A 212 16.04 4.37 -5.73
C GLY A 212 17.15 3.50 -5.14
N ALA A 213 16.82 2.42 -4.42
CA ALA A 213 17.79 1.48 -3.89
C ALA A 213 18.66 0.87 -5.00
N LEU A 214 19.94 0.65 -4.69
CA LEU A 214 20.86 -0.08 -5.56
C LEU A 214 20.75 -1.57 -5.23
N LEU A 215 20.29 -2.37 -6.18
CA LEU A 215 20.10 -3.81 -6.01
C LEU A 215 21.10 -4.59 -6.86
N PRO A 216 21.68 -5.68 -6.31
CA PRO A 216 22.53 -6.56 -7.08
C PRO A 216 21.71 -7.36 -8.11
N ALA A 217 22.35 -7.78 -9.20
CA ALA A 217 21.66 -8.42 -10.32
C ALA A 217 20.99 -9.76 -9.93
N PHE A 218 21.58 -10.52 -9.00
CA PHE A 218 20.95 -11.75 -8.49
C PHE A 218 19.62 -11.48 -7.77
N ALA A 219 19.52 -10.37 -7.01
CA ALA A 219 18.34 -10.07 -6.20
C ALA A 219 17.12 -9.66 -7.03
N VAL A 220 17.35 -9.26 -8.27
CA VAL A 220 16.31 -8.88 -9.24
C VAL A 220 16.29 -9.81 -10.44
N SER A 221 16.83 -11.02 -10.27
CA SER A 221 16.96 -12.00 -11.35
C SER A 221 15.63 -12.56 -11.82
N LYS A 222 14.55 -12.42 -11.06
CA LYS A 222 13.19 -12.86 -11.42
C LYS A 222 12.19 -11.70 -11.30
N PRO A 223 11.00 -11.79 -11.91
CA PRO A 223 10.00 -10.72 -11.85
C PRO A 223 9.65 -10.33 -10.41
N PRO A 224 9.44 -9.04 -10.12
CA PRO A 224 8.96 -8.61 -8.81
C PRO A 224 7.48 -8.96 -8.60
N THR A 225 7.09 -9.14 -7.35
CA THR A 225 5.71 -8.94 -6.92
C THR A 225 5.46 -7.44 -6.84
N ILE A 226 4.38 -6.97 -7.46
CA ILE A 226 4.04 -5.56 -7.55
C ILE A 226 2.74 -5.34 -6.78
N HIS A 227 2.77 -4.45 -5.80
CA HIS A 227 1.61 -4.04 -5.02
C HIS A 227 1.20 -2.64 -5.47
N VAL A 228 -0.06 -2.49 -5.89
CA VAL A 228 -0.61 -1.22 -6.37
C VAL A 228 -1.80 -0.86 -5.48
N GLN A 229 -1.57 -0.05 -4.45
CA GLN A 229 -2.63 0.38 -3.56
C GLN A 229 -3.32 1.63 -4.12
N GLU A 230 -4.52 1.45 -4.64
CA GLU A 230 -5.40 2.56 -5.00
C GLU A 230 -6.23 3.00 -3.78
N PHE A 231 -6.30 4.32 -3.57
CA PHE A 231 -7.05 4.91 -2.46
C PHE A 231 -8.48 5.30 -2.85
N ASP A 232 -8.69 5.63 -4.12
CA ASP A 232 -10.02 5.84 -4.67
C ASP A 232 -10.80 4.52 -4.74
N ARG A 233 -12.14 4.61 -4.73
CA ARG A 233 -13.01 3.44 -4.86
C ARG A 233 -12.86 2.81 -6.25
N VAL A 234 -12.42 1.56 -6.26
CA VAL A 234 -12.18 0.75 -7.46
C VAL A 234 -12.85 -0.60 -7.23
N GLU A 235 -14.08 -0.70 -7.74
CA GLU A 235 -14.91 -1.90 -7.60
C GLU A 235 -15.06 -2.68 -8.90
N GLY A 236 -15.24 -3.98 -8.75
CA GLY A 236 -15.47 -4.92 -9.84
C GLY A 236 -14.24 -5.19 -10.69
N ASN A 237 -14.46 -5.89 -11.81
CA ASN A 237 -13.40 -6.34 -12.72
C ASN A 237 -13.15 -5.37 -13.89
N ASN A 238 -13.67 -4.14 -13.79
CA ASN A 238 -13.65 -3.19 -14.90
C ASN A 238 -12.42 -2.27 -14.88
N ASN A 239 -11.64 -2.31 -13.79
CA ASN A 239 -10.46 -1.47 -13.63
C ASN A 239 -9.23 -2.24 -14.06
N LEU A 240 -8.76 -1.92 -15.26
CA LEU A 240 -7.62 -2.56 -15.87
C LEU A 240 -6.39 -1.65 -15.77
N TYR A 241 -5.26 -2.28 -15.50
CA TYR A 241 -3.98 -1.60 -15.34
C TYR A 241 -2.95 -2.14 -16.32
N THR A 242 -2.04 -1.26 -16.72
CA THR A 242 -0.85 -1.59 -17.50
C THR A 242 0.37 -1.33 -16.63
N VAL A 243 1.33 -2.24 -16.61
CA VAL A 243 2.60 -2.06 -15.90
C VAL A 243 3.75 -2.19 -16.87
N LEU A 244 4.64 -1.21 -16.88
CA LEU A 244 5.81 -1.15 -17.75
C LEU A 244 7.07 -1.00 -16.91
N LEU A 245 8.09 -1.81 -17.18
CA LEU A 245 9.44 -1.63 -16.64
C LEU A 245 10.34 -1.12 -17.76
N VAL A 246 10.83 0.11 -17.62
CA VAL A 246 11.65 0.77 -18.64
C VAL A 246 13.01 1.11 -18.07
N ASN A 247 14.06 0.84 -18.84
CA ASN A 247 15.41 1.29 -18.59
C ASN A 247 15.76 2.42 -19.58
N PRO A 248 15.92 3.68 -19.14
CA PRO A 248 16.31 4.79 -20.01
C PRO A 248 17.83 4.86 -20.26
N ASP A 249 18.63 4.00 -19.63
CA ASP A 249 20.09 4.11 -19.58
C ASP A 249 20.80 2.98 -20.37
N THR A 250 20.18 2.48 -21.45
CA THR A 250 20.82 1.48 -22.33
C THR A 250 21.81 2.18 -23.26
N PRO A 251 23.12 1.84 -23.23
CA PRO A 251 24.10 2.57 -24.04
C PRO A 251 23.96 2.31 -25.56
N ASP A 252 23.84 3.38 -26.34
CA ASP A 252 23.90 3.38 -27.81
C ASP A 252 25.19 4.07 -28.30
N LEU A 253 26.11 3.24 -28.80
CA LEU A 253 27.42 3.68 -29.27
C LEU A 253 27.36 4.43 -30.60
N ARG A 254 26.34 4.19 -31.44
CA ARG A 254 26.23 4.83 -32.75
C ARG A 254 25.85 6.30 -32.60
N THR A 255 24.97 6.60 -31.66
CA THR A 255 24.50 7.96 -31.38
C THR A 255 25.28 8.63 -30.25
N ASN A 256 26.21 7.92 -29.62
CA ASN A 256 26.95 8.36 -28.43
C ASN A 256 26.00 8.88 -27.33
N SER A 257 24.91 8.15 -27.12
CA SER A 257 23.82 8.50 -26.21
C SER A 257 23.29 7.25 -25.50
N PHE A 258 22.18 7.41 -24.78
CA PHE A 258 21.40 6.32 -24.23
C PHE A 258 20.07 6.18 -24.98
N THR A 259 19.56 4.96 -25.01
CA THR A 259 18.24 4.62 -25.53
C THR A 259 17.41 3.96 -24.43
N THR A 260 16.10 3.97 -24.63
CA THR A 260 15.14 3.34 -23.75
C THR A 260 14.91 1.89 -24.14
N THR A 261 14.83 1.00 -23.14
CA THR A 261 14.56 -0.43 -23.34
C THR A 261 13.40 -0.87 -22.46
N LEU A 262 12.43 -1.58 -23.03
CA LEU A 262 11.34 -2.22 -22.29
C LEU A 262 11.79 -3.58 -21.77
N HIS A 263 11.81 -3.73 -20.45
CA HIS A 263 12.25 -4.94 -19.75
C HIS A 263 11.09 -5.82 -19.28
N TYR A 264 9.90 -5.25 -19.07
CA TYR A 264 8.71 -6.00 -18.66
C TYR A 264 7.45 -5.23 -19.01
N GLY A 265 6.42 -5.94 -19.49
CA GLY A 265 5.18 -5.32 -19.94
C GLY A 265 3.97 -6.18 -19.64
N LEU A 266 3.09 -5.66 -18.79
CA LEU A 266 1.78 -6.25 -18.45
C LEU A 266 0.67 -5.32 -18.93
N LYS A 267 -0.39 -5.89 -19.51
CA LYS A 267 -1.62 -5.21 -19.94
C LYS A 267 -2.84 -5.88 -19.30
N ASN A 268 -3.94 -5.14 -19.23
CA ASN A 268 -5.26 -5.66 -18.86
C ASN A 268 -5.25 -6.35 -17.48
N VAL A 269 -4.41 -5.88 -16.57
CA VAL A 269 -4.32 -6.44 -15.23
C VAL A 269 -5.51 -5.96 -14.41
N VAL A 270 -6.39 -6.86 -14.02
CA VAL A 270 -7.52 -6.55 -13.16
C VAL A 270 -7.01 -6.36 -11.72
N LEU A 271 -7.23 -5.16 -11.19
CA LEU A 271 -6.94 -4.83 -9.79
C LEU A 271 -8.16 -4.13 -9.18
N ASN A 272 -8.41 -4.40 -7.90
CA ASN A 272 -9.40 -3.70 -7.10
C ASN A 272 -8.80 -3.29 -5.75
N ASN A 273 -9.58 -2.67 -4.85
CA ASN A 273 -9.02 -2.19 -3.59
C ASN A 273 -8.50 -3.32 -2.67
N VAL A 274 -9.00 -4.54 -2.80
CA VAL A 274 -8.63 -5.71 -1.96
C VAL A 274 -7.60 -6.59 -2.67
N ASP A 275 -7.91 -7.06 -3.88
CA ASP A 275 -6.98 -7.78 -4.74
C ASP A 275 -6.18 -6.78 -5.59
N ASN A 276 -5.14 -6.26 -4.96
CA ASN A 276 -4.33 -5.15 -5.45
C ASN A 276 -2.87 -5.54 -5.72
N SER A 277 -2.58 -6.84 -5.74
CA SER A 277 -1.24 -7.39 -5.89
C SER A 277 -1.09 -8.22 -7.18
N ILE A 278 0.02 -8.02 -7.86
CA ILE A 278 0.47 -8.81 -9.01
C ILE A 278 1.59 -9.71 -8.50
N ASN A 279 1.21 -10.91 -8.05
CA ASN A 279 2.13 -11.90 -7.50
C ASN A 279 2.28 -13.10 -8.44
N ILE A 280 3.17 -14.03 -8.08
CA ILE A 280 3.45 -15.24 -8.85
C ILE A 280 2.16 -16.05 -9.07
N SER A 281 1.30 -16.18 -8.06
CA SER A 281 0.03 -16.93 -8.18
C SER A 281 -0.91 -16.33 -9.24
N LYS A 282 -1.02 -15.00 -9.32
CA LYS A 282 -1.77 -14.30 -10.36
C LYS A 282 -1.11 -14.47 -11.74
N LEU A 283 0.21 -14.37 -11.81
CA LEU A 283 0.94 -14.60 -13.06
C LEU A 283 0.83 -16.06 -13.56
N LEU A 284 0.76 -17.05 -12.67
CA LEU A 284 0.57 -18.45 -13.08
C LEU A 284 -0.84 -18.72 -13.64
N THR A 285 -1.84 -17.97 -13.19
CA THR A 285 -3.25 -18.19 -13.59
C THR A 285 -3.63 -17.39 -14.83
N VAL A 286 -3.21 -16.13 -14.93
CA VAL A 286 -3.59 -15.22 -16.03
C VAL A 286 -2.40 -14.63 -16.79
N GLY A 287 -1.16 -14.90 -16.37
CA GLY A 287 0.07 -14.33 -16.92
C GLY A 287 0.17 -14.36 -18.44
N PRO A 288 -0.02 -15.50 -19.13
CA PRO A 288 0.08 -15.55 -20.58
C PRO A 288 -0.89 -14.63 -21.33
N LYS A 289 -1.99 -14.20 -20.71
CA LYS A 289 -2.97 -13.28 -21.30
C LYS A 289 -2.63 -11.81 -21.05
N ILE A 290 -2.02 -11.53 -19.89
CA ILE A 290 -1.72 -10.16 -19.46
C ILE A 290 -0.29 -9.74 -19.82
N THR A 291 0.64 -10.68 -19.96
CA THR A 291 2.03 -10.39 -20.30
C THR A 291 2.18 -10.25 -21.82
N PHE A 292 2.57 -9.07 -22.28
CA PHE A 292 2.93 -8.84 -23.68
C PHE A 292 4.45 -8.71 -23.88
N LYS A 293 5.20 -8.44 -22.80
CA LYS A 293 6.66 -8.49 -22.77
C LYS A 293 7.10 -9.23 -21.52
N GLU A 294 7.71 -10.40 -21.72
CA GLU A 294 8.30 -11.20 -20.64
C GLU A 294 9.40 -10.44 -19.91
N TYR A 295 9.52 -10.70 -18.61
CA TYR A 295 10.50 -10.04 -17.76
C TYR A 295 11.91 -10.42 -18.17
N VAL A 296 12.72 -9.40 -18.43
CA VAL A 296 14.17 -9.54 -18.62
C VAL A 296 14.83 -8.61 -17.60
N PRO A 297 15.67 -9.11 -16.67
CA PRO A 297 16.35 -8.25 -15.72
C PRO A 297 17.29 -7.29 -16.46
N LEU A 298 17.59 -6.14 -15.85
CA LEU A 298 18.69 -5.33 -16.38
C LEU A 298 19.99 -6.11 -16.19
N ALA A 299 20.86 -6.03 -17.20
CA ALA A 299 22.18 -6.63 -17.18
C ALA A 299 23.22 -5.53 -17.48
N PRO A 300 23.44 -4.58 -16.54
CA PRO A 300 24.33 -3.45 -16.79
C PRO A 300 25.73 -3.92 -17.17
N GLU A 301 26.31 -3.32 -18.19
CA GLU A 301 27.65 -3.68 -18.64
C GLU A 301 28.76 -3.16 -17.71
N LYS A 302 29.93 -3.79 -17.78
CA LYS A 302 31.05 -3.41 -16.91
C LYS A 302 31.53 -2.01 -17.26
N ASN A 303 31.71 -1.18 -16.23
CA ASN A 303 32.06 0.24 -16.32
C ASN A 303 30.98 1.15 -16.96
N ALA A 304 29.80 0.62 -17.28
CA ALA A 304 28.65 1.46 -17.58
C ALA A 304 28.19 2.20 -16.30
N PRO A 305 27.56 3.37 -16.42
CA PRO A 305 26.94 4.03 -15.28
C PRO A 305 25.81 3.17 -14.68
N ALA A 306 25.37 3.54 -13.48
CA ALA A 306 24.22 2.90 -12.86
C ALA A 306 22.97 3.08 -13.73
N GLN A 307 22.31 1.98 -14.06
CA GLN A 307 21.10 1.96 -14.87
C GLN A 307 19.86 2.01 -13.96
N ARG A 308 18.87 2.80 -14.37
CA ARG A 308 17.60 2.97 -13.66
C ARG A 308 16.58 1.98 -14.19
N ALA A 309 15.95 1.24 -13.28
CA ALA A 309 14.83 0.38 -13.57
C ALA A 309 13.55 1.10 -13.14
N CYS A 310 12.89 1.75 -14.10
CA CYS A 310 11.73 2.61 -13.87
C CYS A 310 10.45 1.83 -14.11
N LEU A 311 9.75 1.46 -13.05
CA LEU A 311 8.46 0.78 -13.11
C LEU A 311 7.33 1.81 -13.08
N TRP A 312 6.49 1.79 -14.10
CA TRP A 312 5.35 2.67 -14.24
C TRP A 312 4.05 1.88 -14.25
N VAL A 313 3.05 2.38 -13.50
CA VAL A 313 1.71 1.80 -13.45
C VAL A 313 0.72 2.79 -14.04
N PHE A 314 -0.07 2.32 -14.99
CA PHE A 314 -1.07 3.11 -15.70
C PHE A 314 -2.46 2.52 -15.50
N ARG A 315 -3.45 3.41 -15.37
CA ARG A 315 -4.87 3.04 -15.48
C ARG A 315 -5.27 3.04 -16.95
N GLN A 316 -6.00 2.01 -17.37
CA GLN A 316 -6.56 1.89 -18.71
C GLN A 316 -8.00 2.43 -18.72
N THR A 317 -8.39 3.09 -19.81
CA THR A 317 -9.80 3.46 -20.05
C THR A 317 -10.58 2.38 -20.80
N LYS A 318 -9.87 1.48 -21.49
CA LYS A 318 -10.41 0.36 -22.27
C LYS A 318 -9.40 -0.78 -22.27
N GLU A 319 -9.89 -1.99 -22.50
CA GLU A 319 -9.03 -3.16 -22.68
C GLU A 319 -8.11 -2.97 -23.90
N LEU A 320 -6.84 -3.35 -23.75
CA LEU A 320 -5.86 -3.31 -24.84
C LEU A 320 -5.86 -4.63 -25.61
N GLY A 321 -5.84 -4.52 -26.94
CA GLY A 321 -5.64 -5.65 -27.84
C GLY A 321 -4.22 -6.20 -27.77
N ASP A 322 -3.84 -7.05 -28.72
CA ASP A 322 -2.49 -7.60 -28.79
C ASP A 322 -1.47 -6.52 -29.12
N LEU A 323 -0.41 -6.49 -28.31
CA LEU A 323 0.67 -5.51 -28.39
C LEU A 323 1.91 -6.24 -28.89
N ALA A 324 2.49 -5.73 -29.97
CA ALA A 324 3.73 -6.23 -30.55
C ALA A 324 4.76 -5.09 -30.57
N GLU A 325 5.16 -4.65 -29.37
CA GLU A 325 6.10 -3.55 -29.21
C GLU A 325 7.54 -4.04 -29.24
N SER A 326 8.40 -3.27 -29.93
CA SER A 326 9.84 -3.48 -29.86
C SER A 326 10.33 -3.26 -28.43
N SER A 327 11.23 -4.12 -27.97
CA SER A 327 11.87 -3.92 -26.67
C SER A 327 12.94 -2.83 -26.72
N GLU A 328 13.62 -2.69 -27.86
CA GLU A 328 14.66 -1.68 -28.08
C GLU A 328 14.06 -0.37 -28.57
N ASN A 329 14.63 0.76 -28.14
CA ASN A 329 14.19 2.12 -28.46
C ASN A 329 12.70 2.35 -28.11
N PHE A 330 12.26 1.81 -26.98
CA PHE A 330 10.85 1.87 -26.58
C PHE A 330 10.47 3.26 -26.07
N ASP A 331 9.59 3.96 -26.79
CA ASP A 331 9.05 5.25 -26.36
C ASP A 331 7.80 5.05 -25.47
N ILE A 332 7.99 5.18 -24.15
CA ILE A 332 6.92 5.07 -23.17
C ILE A 332 5.86 6.17 -23.31
N ARG A 333 6.22 7.36 -23.79
CA ARG A 333 5.30 8.50 -23.94
C ARG A 333 4.38 8.29 -25.12
N GLU A 334 4.97 7.88 -26.25
CA GLU A 334 4.20 7.52 -27.44
C GLU A 334 3.29 6.33 -27.13
N PHE A 335 3.81 5.29 -26.48
CA PHE A 335 3.02 4.14 -26.07
C PHE A 335 1.82 4.52 -25.18
N ALA A 336 2.04 5.39 -24.18
CA ALA A 336 0.98 5.86 -23.30
C ALA A 336 -0.07 6.70 -24.05
N ALA A 337 0.37 7.58 -24.96
CA ALA A 337 -0.52 8.42 -25.77
C ALA A 337 -1.37 7.58 -26.73
N ASN A 338 -0.76 6.64 -27.46
CA ASN A 338 -1.44 5.78 -28.44
C ASN A 338 -2.53 4.91 -27.81
N HIS A 339 -2.34 4.52 -26.55
CA HIS A 339 -3.27 3.67 -25.82
C HIS A 339 -4.17 4.42 -24.82
N GLY A 340 -4.06 5.75 -24.73
CA GLY A 340 -4.88 6.55 -23.81
C GLY A 340 -4.62 6.24 -22.33
N LEU A 341 -3.38 5.89 -21.99
CA LEU A 341 -2.99 5.46 -20.65
C LEU A 341 -2.76 6.67 -19.73
N THR A 342 -3.22 6.55 -18.48
CA THR A 342 -2.96 7.57 -17.46
C THR A 342 -2.04 7.00 -16.39
N ALA A 343 -0.85 7.58 -16.23
CA ALA A 343 0.09 7.18 -15.18
C ALA A 343 -0.50 7.50 -13.80
N VAL A 344 -0.57 6.50 -12.92
CA VAL A 344 -1.16 6.63 -11.57
C VAL A 344 -0.15 6.37 -10.46
N GLY A 345 0.96 5.70 -10.76
CA GLY A 345 2.01 5.43 -9.79
C GLY A 345 3.29 4.97 -10.48
N ALA A 346 4.39 5.02 -9.74
CA ALA A 346 5.69 4.60 -10.22
C ALA A 346 6.57 4.11 -9.07
N HIS A 347 7.56 3.30 -9.41
CA HIS A 347 8.63 2.87 -8.52
C HIS A 347 9.94 2.84 -9.29
N VAL A 348 11.07 3.01 -8.61
CA VAL A 348 12.38 2.93 -9.24
C VAL A 348 13.36 2.18 -8.37
N TRP A 349 14.23 1.39 -8.97
CA TRP A 349 15.47 0.92 -8.36
C TRP A 349 16.62 1.11 -9.35
N ARG A 350 17.85 0.88 -8.90
CA ARG A 350 19.05 1.02 -9.72
C ARG A 350 19.86 -0.26 -9.71
N GLN A 351 20.59 -0.48 -10.80
CA GLN A 351 21.53 -1.59 -10.92
C GLN A 351 22.85 -1.08 -11.49
N THR A 352 23.95 -1.63 -10.97
CA THR A 352 25.30 -1.46 -11.52
C THR A 352 25.87 -2.82 -11.86
N TYR A 353 26.92 -2.86 -12.68
CA TYR A 353 27.63 -4.10 -12.90
C TYR A 353 28.15 -4.67 -11.58
N ASP A 354 27.87 -5.95 -11.35
CA ASP A 354 28.39 -6.72 -10.24
C ASP A 354 28.87 -8.10 -10.71
N ARG A 355 29.35 -8.94 -9.78
CA ARG A 355 29.87 -10.27 -10.11
C ARG A 355 28.79 -11.28 -10.51
N SER A 356 27.53 -11.01 -10.22
CA SER A 356 26.39 -11.88 -10.56
C SER A 356 25.85 -11.64 -11.97
N VAL A 357 26.12 -10.47 -12.57
CA VAL A 357 25.66 -10.12 -13.93
C VAL A 357 25.97 -11.20 -14.98
N PRO A 358 27.19 -11.77 -15.10
CA PRO A 358 27.48 -12.78 -16.13
C PRO A 358 26.61 -14.04 -16.01
N GLU A 359 26.32 -14.48 -14.78
CA GLU A 359 25.46 -15.63 -14.53
C GLU A 359 24.02 -15.34 -14.95
N ILE A 360 23.50 -14.16 -14.61
CA ILE A 360 22.16 -13.72 -15.03
C ILE A 360 22.06 -13.61 -16.54
N ARG A 361 23.08 -13.05 -17.20
CA ARG A 361 23.13 -13.00 -18.68
C ARG A 361 23.08 -14.39 -19.30
N LYS A 362 23.80 -15.37 -18.74
CA LYS A 362 23.76 -16.76 -19.18
C LYS A 362 22.37 -17.39 -18.98
N MET A 363 21.74 -17.16 -17.83
CA MET A 363 20.41 -17.67 -17.50
C MET A 363 19.34 -17.17 -18.49
N TYR A 364 19.43 -15.91 -18.90
CA TYR A 364 18.50 -15.27 -19.83
C TYR A 364 18.95 -15.29 -21.31
N GLY A 365 20.08 -15.93 -21.63
CA GLY A 365 20.58 -16.02 -23.01
C GLY A 365 21.02 -14.69 -23.63
N LEU A 366 21.46 -13.72 -22.83
CA LEU A 366 21.79 -12.35 -23.27
C LEU A 366 23.22 -12.18 -23.84
N GLY A 367 24.01 -13.26 -23.92
CA GLY A 367 25.42 -13.26 -24.35
C GLY A 367 26.42 -12.90 -23.23
N GLU A 368 27.66 -12.58 -23.56
CA GLU A 368 28.73 -12.30 -22.57
C GLU A 368 28.70 -10.86 -22.01
N GLY A 369 28.27 -9.90 -22.81
CA GLY A 369 28.16 -8.49 -22.42
C GLY A 369 29.40 -7.69 -22.74
N ARG A 370 29.26 -6.37 -22.74
CA ARG A 370 30.33 -5.45 -23.12
C ARG A 370 31.13 -5.02 -21.89
N VAL A 371 32.36 -4.61 -22.12
CA VAL A 371 33.22 -3.97 -21.12
C VAL A 371 33.63 -2.62 -21.68
N TYR A 372 33.19 -1.56 -21.03
CA TYR A 372 33.56 -0.20 -21.40
C TYR A 372 34.88 0.20 -20.75
N GLU A 373 35.51 1.25 -21.28
CA GLU A 373 36.61 1.90 -20.59
C GLU A 373 36.13 2.53 -19.28
N LYS A 374 37.00 2.57 -18.27
CA LYS A 374 36.65 3.11 -16.95
C LYS A 374 36.47 4.63 -16.97
N ALA A 375 37.26 5.30 -17.79
CA ALA A 375 37.19 6.74 -17.95
C ALA A 375 36.41 7.07 -19.22
N ARG A 376 35.49 8.03 -19.14
CA ARG A 376 34.88 8.63 -20.33
C ARG A 376 35.90 9.59 -20.95
N SER A 377 36.60 9.16 -21.99
CA SER A 377 37.48 10.07 -22.75
C SER A 377 36.65 11.03 -23.60
N MET A 378 37.19 12.23 -23.82
CA MET A 378 36.69 13.21 -24.79
C MET A 378 37.31 12.97 -26.18
N ASP A 379 38.30 12.08 -26.27
CA ASP A 379 38.97 11.77 -27.53
C ASP A 379 38.00 11.03 -28.46
N PRO A 380 37.84 11.45 -29.73
CA PRO A 380 37.05 10.70 -30.69
C PRO A 380 37.67 9.30 -30.85
N ILE A 381 36.85 8.27 -30.64
CA ILE A 381 37.24 6.89 -30.94
C ILE A 381 37.40 6.81 -32.46
N ASN A 382 38.63 6.70 -32.94
CA ASN A 382 38.90 6.33 -34.32
C ASN A 382 38.46 4.88 -34.49
N LEU A 383 37.22 4.68 -34.93
CA LEU A 383 36.65 3.38 -35.29
C LEU A 383 37.16 2.90 -36.64
#